data_AF-A0A359BCZ3-F1
#
_entry.id   AF-A0A359BCZ3-F1
#
_cell.length_a   1.000
_cell.length_b   1.000
_cell.length_c   1.000
_cell.angle_alpha   90.00
_cell.angle_beta   90.00
_cell.angle_gamma   90.00
#
_symmetry.space_group_name_H-M   'P 1'
#
loop_
_entity.id
_entity.type
_entity.pdbx_description
1 polymer ?
#
loop_
_entity_poly.entity_id
_entity_poly.type
_entity_poly.pdbx_seq_one_letter_code
_entity_poly.pdbx_strand_id
1 'polypeptide(L)' 'MRHLKSGRKLNRTSSHRKAMFSNMTASLIEHEIIKTTLPKAKEL' A
#
# COMPACT_ATOMS: atom_id res chain seq x y z
N MET A 1 -9.89 20.96 -2.00
CA MET A 1 -9.47 20.21 -3.21
C MET A 1 -8.02 19.76 -3.09
N ARG A 2 -7.63 18.67 -3.77
CA ARG A 2 -6.27 18.10 -3.71
C ARG A 2 -5.61 18.17 -5.09
N HIS A 3 -5.11 19.34 -5.48
CA HIS A 3 -4.52 19.53 -6.81
C HIS A 3 -3.12 18.91 -6.92
N LEU A 4 -2.88 18.16 -8.00
CA LEU A 4 -1.59 17.58 -8.39
C LEU A 4 -0.90 16.69 -7.33
N LYS A 5 -1.64 16.18 -6.33
CA LYS A 5 -1.06 15.29 -5.31
C LYS A 5 -1.30 13.83 -5.69
N SER A 6 -0.23 13.05 -5.85
CA SER A 6 -0.27 11.60 -6.08
C SER A 6 -0.44 10.80 -4.77
N GLY A 7 -0.87 9.54 -4.89
CA GLY A 7 -0.92 8.56 -3.80
C GLY A 7 -2.17 8.63 -2.89
N ARG A 8 -2.60 7.47 -2.40
CA ARG A 8 -3.78 7.31 -1.52
C ARG A 8 -3.40 7.33 -0.04
N LYS A 9 -4.23 7.98 0.80
CA LYS A 9 -4.01 8.01 2.26
C LYS A 9 -4.34 6.69 2.97
N LEU A 10 -5.18 5.85 2.35
CA LEU A 10 -5.61 4.53 2.86
C LEU A 10 -6.11 4.56 4.33
N ASN A 11 -6.64 5.71 4.77
CA ASN A 11 -7.05 6.00 6.15
C ASN A 11 -6.01 5.61 7.21
N ARG A 12 -4.72 5.81 6.90
CA ARG A 12 -3.57 5.45 7.77
C ARG A 12 -2.59 6.61 7.90
N THR A 13 -1.86 6.65 9.00
CA THR A 13 -0.72 7.56 9.20
C THR A 13 0.43 7.20 8.26
N SER A 14 1.40 8.11 8.09
CA SER A 14 2.60 7.86 7.27
C SER A 14 3.41 6.66 7.77
N SER A 15 3.63 6.55 9.08
CA SER A 15 4.35 5.43 9.71
C SER A 15 3.68 4.10 9.45
N HIS A 16 2.35 4.03 9.64
CA HIS A 16 1.59 2.81 9.38
C HIS A 16 1.65 2.44 7.90
N ARG A 17 1.48 3.38 6.97
CA ARG A 17 1.58 3.07 5.53
C ARG A 17 2.94 2.50 5.15
N LYS A 18 4.04 3.06 5.69
CA LYS A 18 5.40 2.55 5.45
C LYS A 18 5.52 1.09 5.88
N ALA A 19 5.13 0.77 7.12
CA ALA A 19 5.17 -0.60 7.63
C ALA A 19 4.26 -1.55 6.83
N MET A 20 3.04 -1.11 6.49
CA MET A 20 2.10 -1.90 5.71
C MET A 20 2.65 -2.28 4.34
N PHE A 21 3.25 -1.34 3.60
CA PHE A 21 3.84 -1.62 2.29
C PHE A 21 5.07 -2.51 2.39
N SER A 22 5.93 -2.34 3.38
CA SER A 22 7.06 -3.23 3.63
C SER A 22 6.60 -4.68 3.85
N ASN A 23 5.60 -4.89 4.68
CA ASN A 23 5.07 -6.22 4.96
C ASN A 23 4.38 -6.83 3.73
N MET A 24 3.57 -6.04 3.00
CA MET A 24 2.92 -6.52 1.78
C MET A 24 3.94 -6.90 0.69
N THR A 25 5.03 -6.14 0.55
CA THR A 25 6.11 -6.45 -0.40
C THR A 25 6.81 -7.75 -0.01
N ALA A 26 7.14 -7.93 1.27
CA ALA A 26 7.76 -9.15 1.76
C ALA A 26 6.88 -10.38 1.48
N SER A 27 5.59 -10.32 1.81
CA SER A 27 4.64 -11.41 1.54
C SER A 27 4.45 -11.66 0.04
N LEU A 28 4.51 -10.62 -0.81
CA LEU A 28 4.43 -10.80 -2.26
C LEU A 28 5.65 -11.53 -2.81
N ILE A 29 6.85 -11.23 -2.30
CA ILE A 29 8.08 -11.93 -2.70
C ILE A 29 8.05 -13.38 -2.22
N GLU A 30 7.58 -13.63 -0.99
CA GLU A 30 7.58 -14.98 -0.39
C GLU A 30 6.53 -15.91 -1.00
N HIS A 31 5.34 -15.40 -1.32
CA HIS A 31 4.21 -16.22 -1.75
C HIS A 31 3.86 -16.05 -3.23
N GLU A 32 4.56 -15.16 -3.95
CA GLU A 32 4.37 -14.80 -5.37
C GLU A 32 3.00 -14.17 -5.72
N ILE A 33 1.97 -14.41 -4.90
CA ILE A 33 0.60 -13.93 -5.04
C ILE A 33 0.06 -13.60 -3.65
N ILE A 34 -0.56 -12.43 -3.51
CA ILE A 34 -1.27 -12.03 -2.28
C ILE A 34 -2.68 -11.53 -2.60
N LYS A 35 -3.61 -11.78 -1.69
CA LYS A 35 -4.96 -11.20 -1.76
C LYS A 35 -5.01 -9.89 -0.99
N THR A 36 -5.26 -8.78 -1.68
CA THR A 36 -5.39 -7.45 -1.07
C THR A 36 -6.53 -6.67 -1.71
N THR A 37 -6.78 -5.44 -1.24
CA THR A 37 -7.81 -4.59 -1.84
C THR A 37 -7.26 -3.84 -3.05
N LEU A 38 -8.11 -3.58 -4.05
CA LEU A 38 -7.75 -2.84 -5.25
C LEU A 38 -6.94 -1.54 -5.01
N PRO A 39 -7.33 -0.64 -4.07
CA PRO A 39 -6.54 0.56 -3.83
C PRO A 39 -5.20 0.29 -3.15
N LYS A 40 -5.02 -0.82 -2.42
CA LYS A 40 -3.71 -1.20 -1.85
C LYS A 40 -2.81 -1.79 -2.93
N ALA A 41 -3.36 -2.64 -3.81
CA ALA A 41 -2.61 -3.24 -4.92
C ALA A 41 -2.09 -2.19 -5.91
N LYS A 42 -2.87 -1.13 -6.19
CA LYS A 42 -2.45 -0.04 -7.08
C LYS A 42 -1.42 0.92 -6.47
N GLU A 43 -1.15 0.81 -5.17
CA GLU A 43 -0.18 1.67 -4.46
C GLU A 43 1.04 0.89 -3.96
N LEU A 44 0.96 -0.44 -3.96
CA LEU A 44 2.09 -1.35 -3.77
C LEU A 44 2.94 -1.34 -5.04
#